data_AF-A0A371I1W7-F1
#
_entry.id   AF-A0A371I1W7-F1
#
_cell.length_a   1.000
_cell.length_b   1.000
_cell.length_c   1.000
_cell.angle_alpha   90.00
_cell.angle_beta   90.00
_cell.angle_gamma   90.00
#
_symmetry.space_group_name_H-M   'P 1'
#
loop_
_entity.id
_entity.type
_entity.pdbx_description
1 polymer ?
#
loop_
_entity_poly.entity_id
_entity_poly.type
_entity_poly.pdbx_seq_one_letter_code
_entity_poly.pdbx_strand_id
1 'polypeptide(L)'
;MKHHSAEKKDNTDKPLTTMPPPLKLERKPSIDTEPKTLLHDELKMAREAALKIINSHTKEEALKIFLTGLVPVATSSKQVKEDSVVSDCDDE
;
A
#
# COMPACT_ATOMS: atom_id res chain seq x y z
N MET A 1 38.29 -12.88 64.13
CA MET A 1 36.92 -12.43 63.81
C MET A 1 36.89 -11.95 62.37
N LYS A 2 35.92 -12.49 61.60
CA LYS A 2 35.15 -11.83 60.55
C LYS A 2 35.87 -11.42 59.24
N HIS A 3 35.45 -12.15 58.21
CA HIS A 3 35.49 -11.87 56.78
C HIS A 3 35.22 -10.41 56.42
N HIS A 4 36.05 -9.85 55.53
CA HIS A 4 35.68 -8.67 54.73
C HIS A 4 35.89 -9.00 53.26
N SER A 5 34.77 -9.26 52.58
CA SER A 5 34.66 -9.23 51.11
C SER A 5 34.89 -7.81 50.63
N ALA A 6 35.74 -7.63 49.62
CA ALA A 6 35.78 -6.41 48.84
C ALA A 6 35.13 -6.69 47.48
N GLU A 7 33.88 -6.24 47.35
CA GLU A 7 33.11 -6.21 46.11
C GLU A 7 33.86 -5.43 45.02
N LYS A 8 33.98 -6.05 43.83
CA LYS A 8 34.27 -5.33 42.59
C LYS A 8 33.04 -4.47 42.25
N LYS A 9 33.18 -3.15 42.37
CA LYS A 9 32.27 -2.20 41.72
C LYS A 9 32.61 -2.16 40.23
N ASP A 10 31.83 -2.86 39.42
CA ASP A 10 31.77 -2.63 37.99
C ASP A 10 31.00 -1.31 37.76
N ASN A 11 31.75 -0.25 37.47
CA ASN A 11 31.18 1.02 37.03
C ASN A 11 30.98 0.93 35.51
N THR A 12 29.79 0.58 35.06
CA THR A 12 29.38 0.79 33.67
C THR A 12 28.11 1.64 33.60
N ASP A 13 28.20 2.88 34.08
CA ASP A 13 27.31 3.96 33.64
C ASP A 13 27.65 4.31 32.19
N LYS A 14 27.05 3.57 31.24
CA LYS A 14 26.95 4.03 29.85
C LYS A 14 25.92 5.16 29.83
N PRO A 15 26.25 6.37 29.35
CA PRO A 15 25.28 7.44 29.28
C PRO A 15 24.18 7.01 28.29
N LEU A 16 22.93 7.01 28.74
CA LEU A 16 21.79 6.95 27.84
C LEU A 16 21.90 8.17 26.91
N THR A 17 22.37 7.92 25.69
CA THR A 17 22.32 8.89 24.59
C THR A 17 20.88 9.37 24.51
N THR A 18 20.64 10.59 24.96
CA THR A 18 19.37 11.28 24.82
C THR A 18 19.12 11.38 23.32
N MET A 19 18.23 10.54 22.81
CA MET A 19 17.78 10.68 21.43
C MET A 19 17.15 12.06 21.29
N PRO A 20 17.46 12.81 20.22
CA PRO A 20 16.77 14.07 19.97
C PRO A 20 15.26 13.80 19.96
N PRO A 21 14.44 14.72 20.51
CA PRO A 21 12.99 14.55 20.50
C PRO A 21 12.56 14.24 19.07
N PRO A 22 11.64 13.27 18.87
CA PRO A 22 11.19 12.91 17.54
C PRO A 22 10.74 14.18 16.82
N LEU A 23 11.30 14.42 15.63
CA LEU A 23 10.85 15.50 14.76
C LEU A 23 9.33 15.40 14.68
N LYS A 24 8.63 16.47 15.06
CA LYS A 24 7.17 16.50 15.06
C LYS A 24 6.72 16.18 13.64
N LEU A 25 6.22 14.97 13.42
CA LEU A 25 5.65 14.57 12.14
C LEU A 25 4.41 15.43 11.92
N GLU A 26 4.51 16.42 11.03
CA GLU A 26 3.36 17.19 10.62
C GLU A 26 2.46 16.31 9.76
N ARG A 27 1.20 16.13 10.19
CA ARG A 27 0.18 15.54 9.32
C ARG A 27 0.00 16.47 8.12
N LYS A 28 0.42 16.01 6.95
CA LYS A 28 0.05 16.64 5.68
C LYS A 28 -1.33 16.11 5.27
N PRO A 29 -2.22 16.97 4.75
CA PRO A 29 -3.50 16.51 4.25
C PRO A 29 -3.26 15.57 3.05
N SER A 30 -3.76 14.33 3.15
CA SER A 30 -3.51 13.27 2.16
C SER A 30 -4.02 13.65 0.76
N ILE A 31 -5.04 14.51 0.70
CA ILE A 31 -5.74 14.92 -0.52
C ILE A 31 -4.86 15.60 -1.58
N ASP A 32 -3.76 16.25 -1.19
CA ASP A 32 -2.90 16.98 -2.13
C ASP A 32 -1.91 16.04 -2.86
N THR A 33 -1.66 14.87 -2.27
CA THR A 33 -0.72 13.87 -2.78
C THR A 33 -1.39 12.69 -3.48
N GLU A 34 -2.71 12.56 -3.33
CA GLU A 34 -3.48 11.46 -3.89
C GLU A 34 -3.76 11.67 -5.39
N PRO A 35 -3.78 10.59 -6.18
CA PRO A 35 -4.23 10.66 -7.56
C PRO A 35 -5.71 11.07 -7.59
N LYS A 36 -6.02 12.11 -8.35
CA LYS A 36 -7.39 12.59 -8.52
C LYS A 36 -8.18 11.61 -9.38
N THR A 37 -9.41 11.32 -8.95
CA THR A 37 -10.38 10.59 -9.76
C THR A 37 -10.97 11.49 -10.85
N LEU A 38 -11.55 10.88 -11.88
CA LEU A 38 -12.26 11.60 -12.93
C LEU A 38 -13.53 12.28 -12.38
N LEU A 39 -13.85 13.46 -12.90
CA LEU A 39 -15.14 14.11 -12.68
C LEU A 39 -16.28 13.32 -13.35
N HIS A 40 -17.53 13.62 -12.98
CA HIS A 40 -18.69 12.88 -13.48
C HIS A 40 -18.77 12.86 -15.02
N ASP A 41 -18.60 14.01 -15.66
CA ASP A 41 -18.66 14.12 -17.11
C ASP A 41 -17.50 13.40 -17.79
N GLU A 42 -16.30 13.48 -17.21
CA GLU A 42 -15.11 12.76 -17.69
C GLU A 42 -15.30 11.25 -17.59
N LEU A 43 -15.89 10.77 -16.49
CA LEU A 43 -16.23 9.36 -16.31
C LEU A 43 -17.25 8.90 -17.35
N LYS A 44 -18.28 9.72 -17.63
CA LYS A 44 -19.29 9.40 -18.65
C LYS A 44 -18.66 9.31 -20.05
N MET A 45 -17.82 10.28 -20.41
CA MET A 45 -17.08 10.27 -21.67
C MET A 45 -16.16 9.05 -21.79
N ALA A 46 -15.41 8.73 -20.73
CA ALA A 46 -14.54 7.56 -20.70
C ALA A 46 -15.33 6.26 -20.87
N ARG A 47 -16.52 6.16 -20.25
CA ARG A 47 -17.41 5.00 -20.41
C ARG A 47 -17.91 4.85 -21.84
N GLU A 48 -18.35 5.95 -22.46
CA GLU A 48 -18.82 5.94 -23.85
C GLU A 48 -17.70 5.54 -24.81
N ALA A 49 -16.48 6.06 -24.61
CA ALA A 49 -15.31 5.68 -25.39
C ALA A 49 -14.96 4.19 -25.21
N ALA A 50 -15.00 3.68 -23.98
CA ALA A 50 -14.76 2.26 -23.69
C ALA A 50 -15.79 1.36 -24.38
N LEU A 51 -17.08 1.71 -24.32
CA LEU A 51 -18.16 0.97 -24.99
C LEU A 51 -17.96 0.93 -26.51
N LYS A 52 -17.52 2.03 -27.12
CA LYS A 52 -17.21 2.07 -28.55
C LYS A 52 -16.13 1.05 -28.91
N ILE A 53 -15.06 0.97 -28.12
CA ILE A 53 -13.96 0.02 -28.35
C ILE A 53 -14.46 -1.42 -28.25
N ILE A 54 -15.21 -1.74 -27.19
CA ILE A 54 -15.76 -3.09 -26.95
C ILE A 54 -16.66 -3.53 -28.10
N ASN A 55 -17.48 -2.62 -28.64
CA ASN A 55 -18.43 -2.95 -29.69
C ASN A 55 -17.80 -3.00 -31.09
N SER A 56 -16.64 -2.37 -31.31
CA SER A 56 -16.02 -2.26 -32.63
C SER A 56 -14.77 -3.12 -32.83
N HIS A 57 -14.16 -3.64 -31.77
CA HIS A 57 -12.93 -4.43 -31.83
C HIS A 57 -13.16 -5.86 -31.35
N THR A 58 -12.27 -6.75 -31.77
CA THR A 58 -12.17 -8.08 -31.16
C THR A 58 -11.75 -7.96 -29.69
N LYS A 59 -12.04 -9.00 -28.90
CA LYS A 59 -11.70 -9.02 -27.46
C LYS A 59 -10.20 -8.81 -27.25
N GLU A 60 -9.38 -9.46 -28.06
CA GLU A 60 -7.92 -9.44 -27.97
C GLU A 60 -7.37 -8.03 -28.26
N GLU A 61 -7.89 -7.37 -29.29
CA GLU A 61 -7.52 -5.99 -29.64
C GLU A 61 -7.99 -5.00 -28.58
N ALA A 62 -9.22 -5.14 -28.08
CA ALA A 62 -9.73 -4.30 -27.01
C ALA A 62 -8.87 -4.41 -25.74
N LEU A 63 -8.49 -5.63 -25.35
CA LEU A 63 -7.58 -5.87 -24.23
C LEU A 63 -6.22 -5.22 -24.46
N LYS A 64 -5.65 -5.33 -25.67
CA LYS A 64 -4.39 -4.66 -25.99
C LYS A 64 -4.49 -3.15 -25.79
N ILE A 65 -5.60 -2.53 -26.22
CA ILE A 65 -5.82 -1.09 -26.04
C ILE A 65 -5.92 -0.74 -24.55
N PHE A 66 -6.78 -1.43 -23.79
CA PHE A 66 -6.99 -1.13 -22.36
C PHE A 66 -5.76 -1.35 -21.48
N LEU A 67 -4.89 -2.29 -21.87
CA LEU A 67 -3.67 -2.61 -21.12
C LEU A 67 -2.45 -1.82 -21.58
N THR A 68 -2.56 -1.01 -22.64
CA THR A 68 -1.42 -0.24 -23.16
C THR A 68 -0.91 0.75 -22.11
N GLY A 69 0.39 0.65 -21.79
CA GLY A 69 1.05 1.54 -20.82
C GLY A 69 0.88 1.15 -19.35
N LEU A 70 0.09 0.11 -19.06
CA LEU A 70 0.00 -0.43 -17.70
C LEU A 70 1.20 -1.33 -17.39
N VAL A 71 1.76 -1.17 -16.20
CA VAL A 71 2.82 -2.04 -15.68
C VAL A 71 2.21 -2.93 -14.59
N PRO A 72 2.40 -4.25 -14.65
CA PRO A 72 1.95 -5.14 -13.58
C PRO A 72 2.58 -4.74 -12.25
N VAL A 73 1.75 -4.53 -11.22
CA VAL A 73 2.24 -4.36 -9.86
C VAL A 73 2.67 -5.74 -9.36
N ALA A 74 3.95 -5.88 -9.01
CA ALA A 74 4.47 -7.11 -8.40
C ALA A 74 3.90 -7.26 -6.98
N THR A 75 2.67 -7.75 -6.89
CA THR A 75 2.11 -8.18 -5.60
C THR A 75 2.77 -9.50 -5.21
N SER A 76 3.18 -9.63 -3.95
CA SER A 76 3.79 -10.85 -3.39
C SER A 76 2.85 -12.07 -3.30
N SER A 77 1.66 -11.99 -3.92
CA SER A 77 0.71 -13.10 -4.01
C SER A 77 1.29 -14.21 -4.87
N LYS A 78 1.85 -15.21 -4.20
CA LYS A 78 2.10 -16.53 -4.79
C LYS A 78 0.81 -16.98 -5.48
N GLN A 79 0.90 -17.40 -6.74
CA GLN A 79 -0.22 -17.99 -7.47
C GLN A 79 -0.83 -19.12 -6.64
N VAL A 80 -1.96 -18.84 -5.99
CA VAL A 80 -2.84 -19.88 -5.47
C VAL A 80 -3.55 -20.42 -6.71
N LYS A 81 -3.26 -21.67 -7.05
CA LYS A 81 -4.03 -22.42 -8.04
C LYS A 81 -5.49 -22.37 -7.60
N GLU A 82 -6.35 -21.92 -8.50
CA GLU A 82 -7.82 -22.00 -8.46
C GLU A 82 -8.40 -22.58 -7.16
N ASP A 83 -8.96 -21.72 -6.30
CA ASP A 83 -9.92 -22.18 -5.30
C ASP A 83 -11.06 -21.15 -5.18
N SER A 84 -12.27 -21.71 -5.19
CA SER A 84 -13.59 -21.10 -5.33
C SER A 84 -13.80 -19.82 -4.53
N VAL A 85 -14.27 -18.76 -5.19
CA VAL A 85 -14.84 -17.58 -4.53
C VAL A 85 -16.16 -17.98 -3.86
N VAL A 86 -16.12 -18.31 -2.56
CA VAL A 86 -17.31 -18.24 -1.72
C VAL A 86 -17.55 -16.77 -1.39
N SER A 87 -18.56 -16.20 -2.04
CA SER A 87 -19.09 -14.87 -1.71
C SER A 87 -19.90 -15.00 -0.44
N ASP A 88 -19.33 -14.65 0.71
CA ASP A 88 -20.09 -14.45 1.94
C ASP A 88 -20.51 -12.98 2.01
N CYS A 89 -21.69 -12.70 1.45
CA CYS A 89 -22.39 -11.44 1.70
C CYS A 89 -23.34 -11.70 2.86
N ASP A 90 -22.87 -11.51 4.09
CA ASP A 90 -23.73 -11.41 5.26
C ASP A 90 -24.28 -9.97 5.27
N ASP A 91 -25.58 -9.85 4.98
CA ASP A 91 -26.38 -8.63 5.00
C ASP A 91 -26.95 -8.48 6.42
N GLU A 92 -26.52 -7.46 7.16
CA GLU A 92 -27.09 -7.07 8.47
C GLU A 92 -27.53 -5.60 8.45
#